data_AF-A0AA43QH44-F1
#
_entry.id   AF-A0AA43QH44-F1
#
_cell.length_a   1.000
_cell.length_b   1.000
_cell.length_c   1.000
_cell.angle_alpha   90.00
_cell.angle_beta   90.00
_cell.angle_gamma   90.00
#
_symmetry.space_group_name_H-M   'P 1'
#
loop_
_entity.id
_entity.type
_entity.pdbx_description
1 polymer ?
#
loop_
_entity_poly.entity_id
_entity_poly.type
_entity_poly.pdbx_seq_one_letter_code
_entity_poly.pdbx_strand_id
1 'polypeptide(L)'
;MIPPTTAPDTFSANRNFLTILSSVLAQHAFQDDGVISQAQAMASSSGSALGSGGMFFPSQGKRNRRREGMGGGGGAASGSGAGPTSSQGGAGGGGRGGYIHVSDTRHPPDFGRIPEPEDIFGSLEVDASGGFVDGTGRFQESGSYRIVTKEGVLGLSDFLRDKLVERLKIEEANVQNA
;
A
#
# COMPACT_ATOMS: atom_id res chain seq x y z
N MET A 1 -33.98 -38.58 6.68
CA MET A 1 -32.90 -37.65 7.09
C MET A 1 -33.56 -36.35 7.47
N ILE A 2 -33.58 -36.05 8.77
CA ILE A 2 -34.16 -34.83 9.33
C ILE A 2 -33.08 -33.75 9.24
N PRO A 3 -33.35 -32.58 8.63
CA PRO A 3 -32.40 -31.48 8.64
C PRO A 3 -32.47 -30.79 10.01
N PRO A 4 -31.37 -30.61 10.75
CA PRO A 4 -31.35 -29.73 11.92
C PRO A 4 -31.21 -28.28 11.42
N THR A 5 -32.33 -27.57 11.21
CA THR A 5 -32.92 -26.54 12.11
C THR A 5 -31.97 -25.36 12.35
N THR A 6 -32.08 -24.31 11.52
CA THR A 6 -32.88 -23.09 11.76
C THR A 6 -32.24 -22.18 12.81
N ALA A 7 -31.54 -21.11 12.43
CA ALA A 7 -32.16 -19.96 11.75
C ALA A 7 -31.91 -19.90 10.23
N PRO A 8 -32.95 -20.09 9.40
CA PRO A 8 -32.98 -19.60 8.03
C PRO A 8 -33.50 -18.14 8.07
N ASP A 9 -33.23 -17.36 7.03
CA ASP A 9 -33.90 -16.08 6.71
C ASP A 9 -33.43 -14.80 7.41
N THR A 10 -32.40 -14.81 8.27
CA THR A 10 -31.81 -13.53 8.73
C THR A 10 -30.35 -13.41 8.29
N PHE A 11 -30.13 -12.68 7.21
CA PHE A 11 -28.82 -12.11 6.88
C PHE A 11 -28.49 -11.05 7.94
N SER A 12 -28.10 -11.50 9.14
CA SER A 12 -27.66 -10.63 10.22
C SER A 12 -26.24 -10.17 9.92
N ALA A 13 -26.08 -8.88 9.62
CA ALA A 13 -24.76 -8.32 9.38
C ALA A 13 -23.89 -8.47 10.65
N ASN A 14 -22.74 -9.14 10.51
CA ASN A 14 -21.77 -9.22 11.60
C ASN A 14 -21.13 -7.85 11.82
N ARG A 15 -21.57 -7.14 12.87
CA ARG A 15 -21.05 -5.80 13.22
C ARG A 15 -19.56 -5.82 13.62
N ASN A 16 -19.04 -6.98 14.01
CA ASN A 16 -17.65 -7.16 14.43
C ASN A 16 -16.74 -7.60 13.28
N PHE A 17 -17.26 -7.78 12.07
CA PHE A 17 -16.48 -8.28 10.94
C PHE A 17 -15.24 -7.42 10.66
N LEU A 18 -15.37 -6.09 10.67
CA LEU A 18 -14.22 -5.19 10.47
C LEU A 18 -13.17 -5.33 11.56
N THR A 19 -13.58 -5.50 12.82
CA THR A 19 -12.67 -5.74 13.94
C THR A 19 -11.96 -7.08 13.82
N ILE A 20 -12.65 -8.11 13.33
CA ILE A 20 -12.04 -9.42 13.07
C ILE A 20 -11.04 -9.30 11.91
N LEU A 21 -11.43 -8.62 10.83
CA LEU A 21 -10.57 -8.35 9.69
C LEU A 21 -9.30 -7.61 10.11
N SER A 22 -9.43 -6.49 10.85
CA SER A 22 -8.28 -5.71 11.30
C SER A 22 -7.38 -6.50 12.24
N SER A 23 -7.94 -7.34 13.10
CA SER A 23 -7.19 -8.27 13.96
C SER A 23 -6.40 -9.30 13.15
N VAL A 24 -7.00 -9.91 12.13
CA VAL A 24 -6.32 -10.87 11.23
C VAL A 24 -5.20 -10.20 10.46
N LEU A 25 -5.45 -8.99 9.93
CA LEU A 25 -4.43 -8.22 9.23
C LEU A 25 -3.27 -7.86 10.15
N ALA A 26 -3.55 -7.42 11.38
CA ALA A 26 -2.51 -7.13 12.36
C ALA A 26 -1.62 -8.35 12.68
N GLN A 27 -2.18 -9.56 12.63
CA GLN A 27 -1.47 -10.80 12.94
C GLN A 27 -0.73 -11.41 11.74
N HIS A 28 -1.18 -11.14 10.52
CA HIS A 28 -0.72 -11.89 9.34
C HIS A 28 -0.25 -11.02 8.16
N ALA A 29 -0.56 -9.73 8.11
CA ALA A 29 -0.23 -8.90 6.94
C ALA A 29 1.28 -8.82 6.65
N PHE A 30 2.14 -8.91 7.67
CA PHE A 30 3.60 -8.94 7.50
C PHE A 30 4.14 -10.26 6.91
N GLN A 31 3.31 -11.31 6.84
CA GLN A 31 3.66 -12.60 6.26
C GLN A 31 3.18 -12.73 4.81
N ASP A 32 2.43 -11.74 4.31
CA ASP A 32 1.93 -11.73 2.95
C ASP A 32 3.07 -11.41 1.96
N ASP A 33 3.24 -12.27 0.95
CA ASP A 33 4.31 -12.13 -0.06
C ASP A 33 4.21 -10.80 -0.82
N GLY A 34 2.99 -10.31 -1.08
CA GLY A 34 2.74 -9.04 -1.73
C GLY A 34 3.27 -7.87 -0.89
N VAL A 35 2.93 -7.85 0.39
CA VAL A 35 3.39 -6.83 1.34
C VAL A 35 4.90 -6.90 1.56
N ILE A 36 5.47 -8.11 1.70
CA ILE A 36 6.93 -8.32 1.82
C ILE A 36 7.64 -7.76 0.58
N SER A 37 7.14 -8.06 -0.61
CA SER A 37 7.76 -7.58 -1.86
C SER A 37 7.77 -6.06 -1.95
N GLN A 38 6.69 -5.40 -1.49
CA GLN A 38 6.60 -3.94 -1.44
C GLN A 38 7.58 -3.34 -0.42
N ALA A 39 7.72 -3.95 0.75
CA ALA A 39 8.69 -3.53 1.77
C ALA A 39 10.14 -3.60 1.25
N GLN A 40 10.49 -4.69 0.56
CA GLN A 40 11.80 -4.87 -0.05
C GLN A 40 12.03 -3.88 -1.21
N ALA A 41 11.02 -3.64 -2.04
CA ALA A 41 11.08 -2.64 -3.10
C ALA A 41 11.30 -1.22 -2.54
N MET A 42 10.64 -0.87 -1.44
CA MET A 42 10.84 0.40 -0.74
C MET A 42 12.27 0.55 -0.21
N ALA A 43 12.81 -0.49 0.44
CA ALA A 43 14.19 -0.46 0.94
C ALA A 43 15.23 -0.32 -0.18
N SER A 44 15.04 -1.03 -1.30
CA SER A 44 15.91 -0.94 -2.47
C SER A 44 15.87 0.45 -3.13
N SER A 45 14.69 1.09 -3.13
CA SER A 45 14.52 2.46 -3.62
C SER A 45 15.17 3.48 -2.68
N SER A 46 15.13 3.24 -1.37
CA SER A 46 15.80 4.06 -0.36
C SER A 46 17.33 4.04 -0.47
N GLY A 47 17.91 2.90 -0.86
CA GLY A 47 19.35 2.78 -1.14
C GLY A 47 19.77 3.43 -2.46
N SER A 48 18.84 3.54 -3.41
CA SER A 48 19.09 4.10 -4.74
C SER A 48 19.09 5.63 -4.78
N ALA A 49 18.60 6.30 -3.73
CA ALA A 49 18.61 7.76 -3.59
C ALA A 49 19.90 8.32 -2.96
N LEU A 50 20.85 7.48 -2.53
CA LEU A 50 22.11 7.89 -1.89
C LEU A 50 23.32 7.79 -2.85
N GLY A 51 23.12 8.23 -4.10
CA GLY A 51 24.18 8.38 -5.10
C GLY A 51 24.08 9.61 -6.00
N SER A 52 22.95 10.33 -6.06
CA SER A 52 22.84 11.57 -6.84
C SER A 52 23.06 12.81 -5.98
N GLY A 53 24.13 12.79 -5.18
CA GLY A 53 24.80 14.05 -4.86
C GLY A 53 25.33 14.62 -6.16
N GLY A 54 24.84 15.79 -6.56
CA GLY A 54 25.48 16.69 -7.52
C GLY A 54 26.05 16.10 -8.82
N MET A 55 25.40 16.43 -9.95
CA MET A 55 26.08 16.89 -11.15
C MET A 55 27.20 16.01 -11.75
N PHE A 56 26.92 15.06 -12.67
CA PHE A 56 27.91 14.63 -13.66
C PHE A 56 27.27 14.17 -14.99
N PHE A 57 26.78 15.12 -15.79
CA PHE A 57 26.84 14.93 -17.25
C PHE A 57 28.29 15.21 -17.67
N PRO A 58 29.00 14.29 -18.34
CA PRO A 58 30.32 14.61 -18.86
C PRO A 58 30.16 15.66 -19.96
N SER A 59 30.74 16.84 -19.70
CA SER A 59 31.08 17.82 -20.71
C SER A 59 31.94 17.15 -21.79
N GLN A 60 31.32 16.72 -22.89
CA GLN A 60 32.03 16.49 -24.14
C GLN A 60 32.01 17.79 -24.93
N GLY A 61 33.10 18.53 -24.81
CA GLY A 61 33.41 19.61 -25.74
C GLY A 61 33.66 19.08 -27.14
N LYS A 62 33.08 19.75 -28.14
CA LYS A 62 33.75 20.08 -29.42
C LYS A 62 32.96 21.14 -30.21
N ARG A 63 33.41 22.38 -30.04
CA ARG A 63 33.76 23.39 -31.06
C ARG A 63 32.84 23.63 -32.28
N ASN A 64 32.50 24.92 -32.37
CA ASN A 64 32.48 25.78 -33.56
C ASN A 64 31.20 25.85 -34.42
N ARG A 65 30.43 26.94 -34.23
CA ARG A 65 30.19 27.90 -35.32
C ARG A 65 29.71 29.25 -34.76
N ARG A 66 30.43 30.29 -35.17
CA ARG A 66 30.16 31.72 -34.93
C ARG A 66 28.77 32.10 -35.46
N ARG A 67 28.00 32.84 -34.65
CA ARG A 67 27.25 34.02 -35.12
C ARG A 67 26.84 34.89 -33.93
N GLU A 68 27.41 36.10 -33.89
CA GLU A 68 26.90 37.23 -33.12
C GLU A 68 25.46 37.54 -33.54
N GLY A 69 24.61 37.82 -32.56
CA GLY A 69 23.20 38.16 -32.76
C GLY A 69 22.47 38.31 -31.43
N MET A 70 22.51 39.53 -30.91
CA MET A 70 21.81 40.12 -29.76
C MET A 70 20.42 39.52 -29.42
N GLY A 71 20.20 39.25 -28.12
CA GLY A 71 18.92 39.33 -27.36
C GLY A 71 17.70 38.55 -27.89
N GLY A 72 17.14 37.55 -27.20
CA GLY A 72 16.82 37.50 -25.79
C GLY A 72 15.34 37.83 -25.58
N GLY A 73 14.48 36.79 -25.54
CA GLY A 73 13.07 36.91 -25.11
C GLY A 73 12.07 36.25 -26.06
N GLY A 74 11.89 34.93 -25.93
CA GLY A 74 10.83 34.22 -26.63
C GLY A 74 10.63 32.82 -26.10
N GLY A 75 9.47 32.57 -25.48
CA GLY A 75 8.89 31.22 -25.38
C GLY A 75 9.10 30.48 -24.06
N ALA A 76 8.69 31.04 -22.92
CA ALA A 76 8.29 30.24 -21.77
C ALA A 76 6.76 30.04 -21.80
N ALA A 77 6.31 29.24 -22.76
CA ALA A 77 5.01 28.58 -22.71
C ALA A 77 5.28 27.09 -22.45
N SER A 78 5.40 26.73 -21.19
CA SER A 78 5.21 25.36 -20.69
C SER A 78 4.71 25.54 -19.26
N GLY A 79 3.41 25.73 -19.10
CA GLY A 79 2.51 24.59 -19.11
C GLY A 79 2.24 24.27 -17.66
N SER A 80 1.11 24.78 -17.17
CA SER A 80 0.49 24.38 -15.92
C SER A 80 0.47 22.85 -15.86
N GLY A 81 1.25 22.30 -14.95
CA GLY A 81 1.32 20.87 -14.68
C GLY A 81 1.29 20.65 -13.19
N ALA A 82 0.18 21.03 -12.56
CA ALA A 82 -0.15 20.47 -11.25
C ALA A 82 -0.42 18.97 -11.46
N GLY A 83 0.48 18.11 -10.96
CA GLY A 83 0.24 16.67 -10.81
C GLY A 83 1.52 15.82 -10.83
N PRO A 84 1.56 14.65 -10.15
CA PRO A 84 0.72 14.14 -9.06
C PRO A 84 1.45 14.27 -7.71
N THR A 85 0.78 14.80 -6.68
CA THR A 85 1.32 14.86 -5.31
C THR A 85 0.92 13.63 -4.48
N SER A 86 0.49 12.53 -5.09
CA SER A 86 0.38 11.23 -4.44
C SER A 86 1.78 10.62 -4.32
N SER A 87 2.63 11.30 -3.55
CA SER A 87 3.93 10.76 -3.16
C SER A 87 3.67 9.46 -2.44
N GLN A 88 3.93 8.34 -3.12
CA GLN A 88 4.31 7.07 -2.49
C GLN A 88 5.04 7.42 -1.21
N GLY A 89 4.50 7.01 -0.04
CA GLY A 89 5.07 7.33 1.26
C GLY A 89 6.56 7.08 1.19
N GLY A 90 7.33 8.16 1.10
CA GLY A 90 8.70 8.07 0.65
C GLY A 90 9.48 7.23 1.64
N ALA A 91 10.44 6.44 1.14
CA ALA A 91 11.42 5.84 2.03
C ALA A 91 12.03 6.95 2.90
N GLY A 92 11.99 6.78 4.23
CA GLY A 92 12.39 7.81 5.17
C GLY A 92 13.81 8.29 4.87
N GLY A 93 13.94 9.51 4.36
CA GLY A 93 15.23 10.11 4.05
C GLY A 93 16.15 10.08 5.27
N GLY A 94 17.34 9.48 5.12
CA GLY A 94 18.37 9.38 6.17
C GLY A 94 18.49 8.01 6.86
N GLY A 95 18.04 6.92 6.23
CA GLY A 95 18.07 5.60 6.87
C GLY A 95 16.96 5.44 7.92
N ARG A 96 15.87 6.21 7.77
CA ARG A 96 14.66 6.04 8.56
C ARG A 96 13.72 5.12 7.80
N GLY A 97 13.05 4.25 8.54
CA GLY A 97 12.02 3.37 8.01
C GLY A 97 10.87 4.12 7.32
N GLY A 98 9.91 3.35 6.84
CA GLY A 98 8.72 3.86 6.14
C GLY A 98 7.45 3.13 6.56
N TYR A 99 6.37 3.40 5.84
CA TYR A 99 5.10 2.71 6.01
C TYR A 99 4.66 2.08 4.69
N ILE A 100 4.34 0.79 4.72
CA ILE A 100 3.76 0.06 3.60
C ILE A 100 2.26 -0.05 3.81
N HIS A 101 1.47 0.30 2.80
CA HIS A 101 0.02 0.20 2.87
C HIS A 101 -0.44 -1.20 2.45
N VAL A 102 -1.23 -1.83 3.30
CA VAL A 102 -1.94 -3.07 2.98
C VAL A 102 -3.23 -2.68 2.27
N SER A 103 -3.33 -3.00 0.99
CA SER A 103 -4.40 -2.53 0.12
C SER A 103 -5.36 -3.63 -0.31
N ASP A 104 -6.59 -3.24 -0.60
CA ASP A 104 -7.63 -4.08 -1.18
C ASP A 104 -7.26 -4.49 -2.62
N THR A 105 -7.29 -5.78 -2.89
CA THR A 105 -6.91 -6.32 -4.21
C THR A 105 -7.97 -6.09 -5.28
N ARG A 106 -9.17 -5.60 -4.92
CA ARG A 106 -10.23 -5.27 -5.89
C ARG A 106 -9.84 -4.11 -6.80
N HIS A 107 -8.98 -3.22 -6.29
CA HIS A 107 -8.50 -2.05 -7.00
C HIS A 107 -6.99 -1.89 -6.76
N PRO A 108 -6.17 -2.73 -7.43
CA PRO A 108 -4.73 -2.64 -7.29
C PRO A 108 -4.25 -1.26 -7.75
N PRO A 109 -3.41 -0.56 -6.96
CA PRO A 109 -2.89 0.74 -7.37
C PRO A 109 -1.98 0.60 -8.60
N ASP A 110 -1.96 1.64 -9.43
CA ASP A 110 -0.93 1.75 -10.47
C ASP A 110 0.47 1.70 -9.85
N PHE A 111 1.45 1.18 -10.59
CA PHE A 111 2.81 1.00 -10.09
C PHE A 111 3.37 2.29 -9.48
N GLY A 112 3.80 2.23 -8.23
CA GLY A 112 4.35 3.37 -7.50
C GLY A 112 3.32 4.37 -6.98
N ARG A 113 2.01 4.11 -7.08
CA ARG A 113 0.97 4.94 -6.47
C ARG A 113 0.51 4.38 -5.13
N ILE A 114 0.07 5.29 -4.26
CA ILE A 114 -0.70 4.94 -3.06
C ILE A 114 -2.12 4.59 -3.50
N PRO A 115 -2.74 3.51 -2.97
CA PRO A 115 -4.16 3.24 -3.18
C PRO A 115 -5.06 4.37 -2.70
N GLU A 116 -6.31 4.39 -3.14
CA GLU A 116 -7.29 5.33 -2.59
C GLU A 116 -7.50 5.06 -1.09
N PRO A 117 -7.71 6.09 -0.25
CA PRO A 117 -7.85 5.91 1.20
C PRO A 117 -8.93 4.92 1.63
N GLU A 118 -9.95 4.71 0.80
CA GLU A 118 -11.04 3.74 1.03
C GLU A 118 -10.68 2.29 0.70
N ASP A 119 -9.60 2.08 -0.04
CA ASP A 119 -9.05 0.77 -0.42
C ASP A 119 -7.82 0.39 0.41
N ILE A 120 -7.40 1.22 1.37
CA ILE A 120 -6.31 0.90 2.31
C ILE A 120 -6.92 0.28 3.56
N PHE A 121 -6.56 -0.98 3.86
CA PHE A 121 -6.96 -1.62 5.11
C PHE A 121 -6.19 -1.05 6.31
N GLY A 122 -4.92 -0.74 6.11
CA GLY A 122 -4.02 -0.23 7.13
C GLY A 122 -2.60 -0.13 6.62
N SER A 123 -1.68 0.21 7.53
CA SER A 123 -0.26 0.39 7.20
C SER A 123 0.64 -0.36 8.17
N LEU A 124 1.76 -0.87 7.66
CA LEU A 124 2.81 -1.52 8.42
C LEU A 124 4.07 -0.66 8.42
N GLU A 125 4.64 -0.46 9.60
CA GLU A 125 5.93 0.18 9.80
C GLU A 125 7.06 -0.78 9.37
N VAL A 126 7.93 -0.30 8.49
CA VAL A 126 9.12 -1.01 8.02
C VAL A 126 10.37 -0.21 8.37
N ASP A 127 11.46 -0.90 8.67
CA ASP A 127 12.77 -0.30 8.92
C ASP A 127 13.49 0.08 7.60
N ALA A 128 14.69 0.64 7.73
CA ALA A 128 15.50 1.07 6.58
C ALA A 128 15.97 -0.08 5.68
N SER A 129 15.96 -1.31 6.17
CA SER A 129 16.30 -2.52 5.42
C SER A 129 15.08 -3.18 4.77
N GLY A 130 13.88 -2.63 4.98
CA GLY A 130 12.62 -3.22 4.51
C GLY A 130 12.14 -4.38 5.38
N GLY A 131 12.70 -4.53 6.59
CA GLY A 131 12.21 -5.43 7.61
C GLY A 131 11.03 -4.81 8.35
N PHE A 132 10.07 -5.62 8.78
CA PHE A 132 8.94 -5.13 9.58
C PHE A 132 9.37 -4.85 11.02
N VAL A 133 9.02 -3.67 11.55
CA VAL A 133 9.38 -3.27 12.92
C VAL A 133 8.78 -4.25 13.93
N ASP A 134 9.56 -4.66 14.93
CA ASP A 134 9.21 -5.67 15.94
C ASP A 134 8.77 -7.04 15.37
N GLY A 135 9.12 -7.32 14.10
CA GLY A 135 8.74 -8.55 13.39
C GLY A 135 7.28 -8.64 12.96
N THR A 136 6.44 -7.66 13.33
CA THR A 136 5.00 -7.63 13.00
C THR A 136 4.62 -6.40 12.18
N GLY A 137 5.47 -5.38 12.15
CA GLY A 137 5.25 -4.13 11.42
C GLY A 137 4.25 -3.20 12.09
N ARG A 138 3.88 -3.43 13.36
CA ARG A 138 3.00 -2.55 14.15
C ARG A 138 1.80 -2.02 13.34
N PHE A 139 0.97 -2.94 12.86
CA PHE A 139 -0.16 -2.62 12.00
C PHE A 139 -1.02 -1.48 12.55
N GLN A 140 -1.25 -0.46 11.72
CA GLN A 140 -2.13 0.67 11.99
C GLN A 140 -3.34 0.58 11.08
N GLU A 141 -4.51 0.35 11.68
CA GLU A 141 -5.78 0.27 10.96
C GLU A 141 -6.12 1.59 10.26
N SER A 142 -6.63 1.49 9.04
CA SER A 142 -7.14 2.64 8.29
C SER A 142 -8.56 2.97 8.72
N GLY A 143 -8.78 4.19 9.20
CA GLY A 143 -10.11 4.67 9.60
C GLY A 143 -11.06 4.93 8.42
N SER A 144 -10.59 4.86 7.18
CA SER A 144 -11.37 5.20 5.98
C SER A 144 -11.78 4.01 5.13
N TYR A 145 -11.38 2.78 5.49
CA TYR A 145 -11.65 1.59 4.69
C TYR A 145 -13.16 1.32 4.50
N ARG A 146 -13.56 0.90 3.29
CA ARG A 146 -14.94 0.54 2.96
C ARG A 146 -15.03 -0.87 2.36
N ILE A 147 -15.82 -1.75 2.99
CA ILE A 147 -16.03 -3.14 2.54
C ILE A 147 -16.60 -3.21 1.12
N VAL A 148 -17.49 -2.27 0.76
CA VAL A 148 -18.17 -2.26 -0.54
C VAL A 148 -18.00 -0.88 -1.16
N THR A 149 -17.47 -0.86 -2.39
CA THR A 149 -17.34 0.35 -3.23
C THR A 149 -17.90 0.06 -4.62
N LYS A 150 -17.73 0.99 -5.55
CA LYS A 150 -18.18 0.83 -6.95
C LYS A 150 -17.35 -0.22 -7.71
N GLU A 151 -16.14 -0.51 -7.24
CA GLU A 151 -15.22 -1.52 -7.76
C GLU A 151 -15.59 -2.94 -7.34
N GLY A 152 -16.43 -3.09 -6.31
CA GLY A 152 -16.94 -4.36 -5.85
C GLY A 152 -16.86 -4.55 -4.33
N VAL A 153 -16.83 -5.82 -3.94
CA VAL A 153 -16.72 -6.26 -2.54
C VAL A 153 -15.25 -6.47 -2.20
N LEU A 154 -14.90 -6.28 -0.92
CA LEU A 154 -13.61 -6.59 -0.29
C LEU A 154 -12.80 -7.66 -1.04
N GLY A 155 -11.58 -7.29 -1.44
CA GLY A 155 -10.57 -8.15 -2.06
C GLY A 155 -9.36 -8.31 -1.15
N LEU A 156 -9.02 -9.56 -0.87
CA LEU A 156 -7.82 -9.94 -0.11
C LEU A 156 -6.91 -10.81 -0.99
N SER A 157 -5.61 -10.78 -0.70
CA SER A 157 -4.69 -11.79 -1.20
C SER A 157 -5.16 -13.18 -0.78
N ASP A 158 -4.76 -14.21 -1.55
CA ASP A 158 -5.16 -15.59 -1.25
C ASP A 158 -4.76 -16.00 0.18
N PHE A 159 -3.56 -15.61 0.62
CA PHE A 159 -3.06 -15.88 1.96
C PHE A 159 -3.90 -15.22 3.06
N LEU A 160 -4.18 -13.91 2.94
CA LEU A 160 -4.96 -13.18 3.95
C LEU A 160 -6.42 -13.62 3.96
N ARG A 161 -6.97 -13.97 2.80
CA ARG A 161 -8.31 -14.54 2.69
C ARG A 161 -8.40 -15.86 3.46
N ASP A 162 -7.44 -16.75 3.28
CA ASP A 162 -7.44 -18.06 3.96
C ASP A 162 -7.34 -17.89 5.47
N LYS A 163 -6.51 -16.95 5.95
CA LYS A 163 -6.41 -16.63 7.39
C LYS A 163 -7.68 -16.02 7.96
N LEU A 164 -8.35 -15.16 7.19
CA LEU A 164 -9.64 -14.61 7.60
C LEU A 164 -10.71 -15.71 7.70
N VAL A 165 -10.79 -16.60 6.71
CA VAL A 165 -11.73 -17.73 6.72
C VAL A 165 -11.47 -18.66 7.91
N GLU A 166 -10.21 -18.96 8.21
CA GLU A 166 -9.81 -19.74 9.39
C GLU A 166 -10.35 -19.09 10.68
N ARG A 167 -10.12 -17.77 10.85
CA ARG A 167 -10.58 -17.03 12.02
C ARG A 167 -12.11 -16.98 12.13
N LEU A 168 -12.81 -16.79 11.01
CA LEU A 168 -14.28 -16.74 10.98
C LEU A 168 -14.92 -18.07 11.36
N LYS A 169 -14.35 -19.20 10.94
CA LYS A 169 -14.84 -20.54 11.33
C LYS A 169 -14.71 -20.77 12.83
N ILE A 170 -13.63 -20.27 13.46
CA ILE A 170 -13.45 -20.33 14.91
C ILE A 170 -14.53 -19.50 15.62
N GLU A 171 -14.79 -18.28 15.14
CA GLU A 171 -15.82 -17.41 15.72
C GLU A 171 -17.23 -18.00 15.56
N GLU A 172 -17.53 -18.60 14.40
CA GLU A 172 -18.80 -19.30 14.18
C GLU A 172 -18.98 -20.47 15.16
N ALA A 173 -17.94 -21.29 15.36
CA ALA A 173 -17.97 -22.37 16.34
C ALA A 173 -18.15 -21.85 17.78
N ASN A 174 -17.51 -20.73 18.13
CA ASN A 174 -17.66 -20.12 19.45
C ASN A 174 -19.09 -19.63 19.70
N VAL A 175 -19.74 -19.04 18.69
CA VAL A 175 -21.14 -18.60 18.78
C VAL A 175 -22.10 -19.78 18.90
N GLN A 176 -21.83 -20.90 18.22
CA GLN A 176 -22.66 -22.11 18.31
C GLN A 176 -22.55 -22.82 19.67
N ASN A 177 -21.42 -22.65 20.37
CA ASN A 177 -21.16 -23.25 21.68
C ASN A 177 -21.56 -22.34 22.86
N ALA A 178 -22.02 -21.11 22.61
CA ALA A 178 -22.44 -20.12 23.62
C ALA A 178 -23.96 -20.17 23.84
#